data_AF-A0A349DDQ0-F1
#
_entry.id   AF-A0A349DDQ0-F1
#
_cell.length_a   1.000
_cell.length_b   1.000
_cell.length_c   1.000
_cell.angle_alpha   90.00
_cell.angle_beta   90.00
_cell.angle_gamma   90.00
#
_symmetry.space_group_name_H-M   'P 1'
#
loop_
_entity.id
_entity.type
_entity.pdbx_description
1 polymer ?
#
loop_
_entity_poly.entity_id
_entity_poly.type
_entity_poly.pdbx_seq_one_letter_code
_entity_poly.pdbx_strand_id
1 'polypeptide(L)'
;MKIVYYEMRKSWLKISTLVVLVILTVLNFIQADGICGIYYNKTYGKRGEAYFALYNTVCGELTEEKIAPFRERANWLNNEVSDMVFSSEYRPDLYYTGYIFGDFNLYNVDIAPEISYAATYPNISGKLAANAAECFHFYKSVGNDYEAEKYAMAYEMYQNRQIPEYRATNWANLFFNHEFSSLLCVIMLILGLANSFTKERESGMFQIIILILSI
;
A
#
# COMPACT_ATOMS: atom_id res chain seq x y z
N MET A 1 31.10 -19.48 -16.89
CA MET A 1 30.08 -19.02 -15.91
C MET A 1 30.34 -19.41 -14.44
N LYS A 2 31.01 -20.54 -14.11
CA LYS A 2 31.28 -20.92 -12.70
C LYS A 2 32.16 -19.91 -11.92
N ILE A 3 33.13 -19.27 -12.58
CA ILE A 3 34.06 -18.30 -11.95
C ILE A 3 33.31 -17.07 -11.44
N VAL A 4 32.44 -16.48 -12.27
CA VAL A 4 31.60 -15.32 -11.89
C VAL A 4 30.74 -15.65 -10.67
N TYR A 5 30.15 -16.84 -10.63
CA TYR A 5 29.36 -17.30 -9.48
C TYR A 5 30.20 -17.37 -8.19
N TYR A 6 31.42 -17.91 -8.23
CA TYR A 6 32.28 -17.98 -7.05
C TYR A 6 32.74 -16.60 -6.57
N GLU A 7 33.01 -15.67 -7.47
CA GLU A 7 33.37 -14.29 -7.10
C GLU A 7 32.19 -13.53 -6.49
N MET A 8 30.99 -13.66 -7.07
CA MET A 8 29.78 -13.11 -6.46
C MET A 8 29.55 -13.71 -5.08
N ARG A 9 29.64 -15.03 -4.93
CA ARG A 9 29.49 -15.71 -3.64
C ARG A 9 30.49 -15.19 -2.61
N LYS A 10 31.75 -15.02 -3.00
CA LYS A 10 32.83 -14.55 -2.14
C LYS A 10 32.63 -13.10 -1.71
N SER A 11 32.08 -12.23 -2.56
CA SER A 11 31.84 -10.83 -2.20
C SER A 11 30.57 -10.62 -1.38
N TRP A 12 29.48 -11.28 -1.75
CA TRP A 12 28.15 -11.09 -1.17
C TRP A 12 27.92 -11.86 0.14
N LEU A 13 28.57 -13.01 0.36
CA LEU A 13 28.40 -13.81 1.59
C LEU A 13 29.37 -13.46 2.73
N LYS A 14 30.02 -12.28 2.69
CA LYS A 14 30.86 -11.84 3.81
C LYS A 14 30.00 -11.38 4.97
N ILE A 15 30.45 -11.65 6.20
CA ILE A 15 29.82 -11.16 7.43
C ILE A 15 29.67 -9.63 7.39
N SER A 16 30.68 -8.90 6.89
CA SER A 16 30.61 -7.44 6.73
C SER A 16 29.47 -7.00 5.82
N THR A 17 29.26 -7.70 4.70
CA THR A 17 28.17 -7.41 3.75
C THR A 17 26.81 -7.70 4.39
N LEU A 18 26.70 -8.79 5.15
CA LEU A 18 25.49 -9.13 5.88
C LEU A 18 25.19 -8.12 7.00
N VAL A 19 26.21 -7.65 7.73
CA VAL A 19 26.08 -6.58 8.73
C VAL A 19 25.58 -5.29 8.10
N VAL A 20 26.14 -4.88 6.95
CA VAL A 20 25.65 -3.71 6.21
C VAL A 20 24.20 -3.89 5.77
N LEU A 21 23.83 -5.06 5.24
CA LEU A 21 22.44 -5.35 4.88
C LEU A 21 21.49 -5.18 6.06
N VAL A 22 21.85 -5.72 7.25
CA VAL A 22 21.06 -5.56 8.47
C VAL A 22 20.94 -4.10 8.86
N ILE A 23 22.04 -3.34 8.85
CA ILE A 23 22.04 -1.90 9.16
C ILE A 23 21.13 -1.13 8.20
N LEU A 24 21.27 -1.34 6.89
CA LEU A 24 20.44 -0.66 5.89
C LEU A 24 18.96 -1.04 6.04
N THR A 25 18.67 -2.31 6.35
CA THR A 25 17.30 -2.77 6.61
C THR A 25 16.71 -2.06 7.83
N VAL A 26 17.47 -1.95 8.93
CA VAL A 26 17.04 -1.20 10.13
C VAL A 26 16.82 0.27 9.82
N LEU A 27 17.72 0.90 9.05
CA LEU A 27 17.55 2.29 8.61
C LEU A 27 16.28 2.48 7.77
N ASN A 28 15.96 1.51 6.91
CA ASN A 28 14.72 1.52 6.13
C ASN A 28 13.48 1.52 7.04
N PHE A 29 13.48 0.67 8.07
CA PHE A 29 12.38 0.62 9.04
C PHE A 29 12.27 1.91 9.87
N ILE A 30 13.39 2.47 10.34
CA ILE A 30 13.39 3.75 11.08
C ILE A 30 12.82 4.87 10.22
N GLN A 31 13.20 4.93 8.94
CA GLN A 31 12.69 5.95 8.05
C GLN A 31 11.19 5.75 7.75
N ALA A 32 10.76 4.51 7.49
CA ALA A 32 9.35 4.20 7.27
C ALA A 32 8.48 4.55 8.48
N ASP A 33 8.94 4.23 9.69
CA ASP A 33 8.28 4.59 10.95
C ASP A 33 8.20 6.11 11.13
N GLY A 34 9.31 6.82 10.89
CA GLY A 34 9.34 8.29 10.95
C GLY A 34 8.38 8.96 9.96
N ILE A 35 8.30 8.45 8.73
CA ILE A 35 7.33 8.92 7.72
C ILE A 35 5.90 8.65 8.21
N CYS A 36 5.61 7.45 8.72
CA CYS A 36 4.30 7.13 9.28
C CYS A 36 3.91 8.10 10.40
N GLY A 37 4.82 8.39 11.33
CA GLY A 37 4.59 9.34 12.42
C GLY A 37 4.29 10.76 11.93
N ILE A 38 5.04 11.26 10.94
CA ILE A 38 4.81 12.59 10.34
C ILE A 38 3.45 12.65 9.66
N TYR A 39 3.14 11.69 8.80
CA TYR A 39 1.87 11.68 8.06
C TYR A 39 0.68 11.46 9.01
N TYR A 40 0.80 10.59 10.01
CA TYR A 40 -0.24 10.40 11.02
C TYR A 40 -0.58 11.71 11.74
N ASN A 41 0.45 12.43 12.21
CA ASN A 41 0.24 13.71 12.90
C ASN A 41 -0.32 14.80 11.95
N LYS A 42 0.10 14.79 10.68
CA LYS A 42 -0.44 15.72 9.67
C LYS A 42 -1.90 15.44 9.32
N THR A 43 -2.27 14.17 9.18
CA THR A 43 -3.62 13.75 8.77
C THR A 43 -4.61 13.85 9.92
N TYR A 44 -4.26 13.31 11.09
CA TYR A 44 -5.18 13.26 12.22
C TYR A 44 -4.85 14.25 13.33
N GLY A 45 -3.56 14.51 13.60
CA GLY A 45 -3.14 15.36 14.71
C GLY A 45 -3.84 14.97 16.01
N LYS A 46 -4.50 15.94 16.67
CA LYS A 46 -5.29 15.70 17.91
C LYS A 46 -6.59 14.92 17.68
N ARG A 47 -7.03 14.70 16.44
CA ARG A 47 -8.24 13.95 16.08
C ARG A 47 -8.01 12.44 15.93
N GLY A 48 -6.78 11.96 16.07
CA GLY A 48 -6.46 10.54 15.89
C GLY A 48 -7.23 9.62 16.84
N GLU A 49 -7.42 10.05 18.08
CA GLU A 49 -8.23 9.32 19.06
C GLU A 49 -9.69 9.21 18.62
N ALA A 50 -10.28 10.29 18.13
CA ALA A 50 -11.64 10.31 17.58
C ALA A 50 -11.77 9.38 16.37
N TYR A 51 -10.79 9.41 15.45
CA TYR A 51 -10.78 8.52 14.29
C TYR A 51 -10.73 7.07 14.70
N PHE A 52 -9.80 6.66 15.55
CA PHE A 52 -9.69 5.26 15.97
C PHE A 52 -10.86 4.80 16.82
N ALA A 53 -11.43 5.67 17.65
CA ALA A 53 -12.62 5.36 18.42
C ALA A 53 -13.83 5.05 17.52
N LEU A 54 -14.01 5.80 16.42
CA LEU A 54 -15.03 5.50 15.43
C LEU A 54 -14.66 4.27 14.58
N TYR A 55 -13.43 4.21 14.07
CA TYR A 55 -12.94 3.09 13.25
C TYR A 55 -13.15 1.75 13.94
N ASN A 56 -12.90 1.66 15.25
CA ASN A 56 -13.07 0.42 16.01
C ASN A 56 -14.51 -0.09 16.08
N THR A 57 -15.52 0.76 15.83
CA THR A 57 -16.93 0.33 15.80
C THR A 57 -17.32 -0.31 14.46
N VAL A 58 -16.62 0.07 13.39
CA VAL A 58 -16.93 -0.34 12.00
C VAL A 58 -15.91 -1.30 11.40
N CYS A 59 -14.72 -1.44 11.98
CA CYS A 59 -13.69 -2.32 11.44
C CYS A 59 -14.05 -3.81 11.54
N GLY A 60 -13.39 -4.63 10.70
CA GLY A 60 -13.61 -6.06 10.61
C GLY A 60 -14.72 -6.41 9.62
N GLU A 61 -15.41 -7.53 9.85
CA GLU A 61 -16.45 -8.02 8.94
C GLU A 61 -17.53 -6.96 8.69
N LEU A 62 -17.85 -6.75 7.41
CA LEU A 62 -18.85 -5.79 6.95
C LEU A 62 -20.25 -6.38 7.10
N THR A 63 -20.91 -6.08 8.21
CA THR A 63 -22.29 -6.50 8.49
C THR A 63 -23.24 -5.31 8.46
N GLU A 64 -24.49 -5.53 8.06
CA GLU A 64 -25.50 -4.47 8.04
C GLU A 64 -25.76 -3.89 9.45
N GLU A 65 -25.56 -4.69 10.50
CA GLU A 65 -25.62 -4.26 11.91
C GLU A 65 -24.60 -3.14 12.23
N LYS A 66 -23.40 -3.18 11.64
CA LYS A 66 -22.38 -2.13 11.82
C LYS A 66 -22.57 -0.96 10.88
N ILE A 67 -22.97 -1.24 9.62
CA ILE A 67 -23.05 -0.22 8.57
C ILE A 67 -24.30 0.66 8.72
N ALA A 68 -25.44 0.09 9.13
CA ALA A 68 -26.68 0.85 9.25
C ALA A 68 -26.59 2.02 10.25
N PRO A 69 -26.12 1.84 11.50
CA PRO A 69 -25.95 2.93 12.45
C PRO A 69 -24.93 3.98 11.97
N PHE A 70 -23.84 3.53 11.35
CA PHE A 70 -22.83 4.44 10.79
C PHE A 70 -23.44 5.35 9.71
N ARG A 71 -24.19 4.76 8.79
CA ARG A 71 -24.87 5.46 7.68
C ARG A 71 -25.95 6.41 8.19
N GLU A 72 -26.74 5.99 9.18
CA GLU A 72 -27.74 6.85 9.81
C GLU A 72 -27.09 8.08 10.44
N ARG A 73 -26.01 7.89 11.20
CA ARG A 73 -25.27 8.98 11.82
C ARG A 73 -24.62 9.91 10.79
N ALA A 74 -24.02 9.35 9.73
CA ALA A 74 -23.42 10.11 8.63
C ALA A 74 -24.47 11.00 7.93
N ASN A 75 -25.65 10.45 7.64
CA ASN A 75 -26.76 11.18 7.04
C ASN A 75 -27.30 12.29 7.95
N TRP A 76 -27.49 12.00 9.24
CA TRP A 76 -27.91 13.00 10.22
C TRP A 76 -26.91 14.17 10.29
N LEU A 77 -25.61 13.87 10.41
CA LEU A 77 -24.55 14.91 10.40
C LEU A 77 -24.56 15.73 9.11
N ASN A 78 -24.78 15.08 7.96
CA ASN A 78 -24.83 15.76 6.67
C ASN A 78 -26.00 16.73 6.58
N ASN A 79 -27.18 16.34 7.07
CA ASN A 79 -28.36 17.21 7.09
C ASN A 79 -28.16 18.40 8.02
N GLU A 80 -27.71 18.18 9.27
CA GLU A 80 -27.47 19.27 10.23
C GLU A 80 -26.47 20.30 9.72
N VAL A 81 -25.38 19.84 9.09
CA VAL A 81 -24.35 20.73 8.53
C VAL A 81 -24.84 21.45 7.27
N SER A 82 -25.55 20.77 6.39
CA SER A 82 -26.09 21.36 5.14
C SER A 82 -27.18 22.39 5.41
N ASP A 83 -28.05 22.13 6.39
CA ASP A 83 -29.14 23.01 6.78
C ASP A 83 -28.67 24.18 7.67
N MET A 84 -27.38 24.20 8.05
CA MET A 84 -26.76 25.21 8.93
C MET A 84 -27.45 25.36 10.31
N VAL A 85 -28.11 24.31 10.80
CA VAL A 85 -28.88 24.33 12.08
C VAL A 85 -28.01 23.93 13.28
N PHE A 86 -26.71 23.73 13.06
CA PHE A 86 -25.82 23.14 14.04
C PHE A 86 -25.26 24.14 15.07
N SER A 87 -25.04 23.66 16.30
CA SER A 87 -24.35 24.43 17.35
C SER A 87 -22.83 24.37 17.18
N SER A 88 -22.15 25.50 17.44
CA SER A 88 -20.69 25.59 17.54
C SER A 88 -20.15 25.27 18.93
N GLU A 89 -21.02 24.92 19.88
CA GLU A 89 -20.64 24.55 21.23
C GLU A 89 -19.88 23.23 21.28
N TYR A 90 -18.89 23.17 22.17
CA TYR A 90 -18.13 21.95 22.45
C TYR A 90 -18.99 20.96 23.25
N ARG A 91 -19.27 19.80 22.66
CA ARG A 91 -20.10 18.72 23.23
C ARG A 91 -19.42 17.35 23.10
N PRO A 92 -18.45 17.02 23.97
CA PRO A 92 -17.68 15.78 23.91
C PRO A 92 -18.49 14.53 24.33
N ASP A 93 -19.67 14.72 24.92
CA ASP A 93 -20.65 13.67 25.24
C ASP A 93 -21.39 13.17 23.99
N LEU A 94 -21.52 14.02 22.97
CA LEU A 94 -22.29 13.74 21.75
C LEU A 94 -21.42 13.51 20.51
N TYR A 95 -20.22 14.11 20.48
CA TYR A 95 -19.33 14.08 19.30
C TYR A 95 -17.97 13.50 19.65
N TYR A 96 -17.44 12.61 18.81
CA TYR A 96 -16.10 12.03 18.97
C TYR A 96 -15.00 13.10 19.00
N THR A 97 -15.16 14.12 18.17
CA THR A 97 -14.24 15.27 18.09
C THR A 97 -14.63 16.42 19.03
N GLY A 98 -15.75 16.27 19.75
CA GLY A 98 -16.37 17.31 20.57
C GLY A 98 -17.09 18.40 19.78
N TYR A 99 -17.09 18.35 18.44
CA TYR A 99 -17.79 19.31 17.59
C TYR A 99 -18.48 18.59 16.43
N ILE A 100 -19.68 19.07 16.06
CA ILE A 100 -20.45 18.49 14.95
C ILE A 100 -19.70 18.51 13.62
N PHE A 101 -19.01 19.61 13.28
CA PHE A 101 -18.27 19.70 12.02
C PHE A 101 -17.06 18.76 11.99
N GLY A 102 -16.47 18.45 13.16
CA GLY A 102 -15.41 17.47 13.25
C GLY A 102 -15.92 16.05 13.00
N ASP A 103 -17.04 15.69 13.60
CA ASP A 103 -17.68 14.40 13.37
C ASP A 103 -18.24 14.28 11.94
N PHE A 104 -18.77 15.35 11.36
CA PHE A 104 -19.18 15.37 9.95
C PHE A 104 -18.04 14.97 9.03
N ASN A 105 -16.86 15.59 9.20
CA ASN A 105 -15.68 15.21 8.41
C ASN A 105 -15.27 13.76 8.68
N LEU A 106 -15.27 13.35 9.95
CA LEU A 106 -14.87 12.00 10.32
C LEU A 106 -15.76 10.91 9.70
N TYR A 107 -17.08 11.10 9.76
CA TYR A 107 -18.04 10.17 9.17
C TYR A 107 -18.04 10.24 7.65
N ASN A 108 -18.20 11.43 7.06
CA ASN A 108 -18.53 11.59 5.63
C ASN A 108 -17.31 11.74 4.72
N VAL A 109 -16.18 12.25 5.23
CA VAL A 109 -14.99 12.53 4.42
C VAL A 109 -13.90 11.49 4.68
N ASP A 110 -13.68 11.12 5.93
CA ASP A 110 -12.58 10.24 6.29
C ASP A 110 -12.95 8.75 6.13
N ILE A 111 -14.03 8.28 6.78
CA ILE A 111 -14.35 6.84 6.86
C ILE A 111 -15.37 6.36 5.82
N ALA A 112 -16.42 7.14 5.53
CA ALA A 112 -17.49 6.71 4.62
C ALA A 112 -17.01 6.31 3.22
N PRO A 113 -16.03 6.99 2.58
CA PRO A 113 -15.54 6.57 1.27
C PRO A 113 -14.94 5.16 1.28
N GLU A 114 -14.23 4.79 2.35
CA GLU A 114 -13.58 3.48 2.47
C GLU A 114 -14.62 2.36 2.66
N ILE A 115 -15.57 2.55 3.58
CA ILE A 115 -16.64 1.57 3.82
C ILE A 115 -17.52 1.44 2.58
N SER A 116 -17.88 2.56 1.94
CA SER A 116 -18.70 2.56 0.73
C SER A 116 -18.01 1.82 -0.40
N TYR A 117 -16.70 2.02 -0.57
CA TYR A 117 -15.92 1.27 -1.54
C TYR A 117 -15.95 -0.23 -1.22
N ALA A 118 -15.65 -0.62 0.02
CA ALA A 118 -15.62 -2.03 0.40
C ALA A 118 -16.97 -2.73 0.23
N ALA A 119 -18.06 -2.07 0.62
CA ALA A 119 -19.42 -2.59 0.49
C ALA A 119 -19.90 -2.66 -0.98
N THR A 120 -19.46 -1.74 -1.84
CA THR A 120 -19.86 -1.70 -3.27
C THR A 120 -18.91 -2.45 -4.18
N TYR A 121 -17.74 -2.86 -3.69
CA TYR A 121 -16.71 -3.54 -4.47
C TYR A 121 -17.20 -4.81 -5.17
N PRO A 122 -18.02 -5.69 -4.57
CA PRO A 122 -18.57 -6.85 -5.28
C PRO A 122 -19.34 -6.46 -6.54
N ASN A 123 -20.11 -5.36 -6.48
CA ASN A 123 -20.86 -4.85 -7.63
C ASN A 123 -19.91 -4.28 -8.70
N ILE A 124 -18.88 -3.55 -8.29
CA ILE A 124 -17.86 -3.00 -9.20
C ILE A 124 -17.13 -4.14 -9.91
N SER A 125 -16.67 -5.13 -9.15
CA SER A 125 -15.93 -6.29 -9.65
C SER A 125 -16.79 -7.16 -10.57
N GLY A 126 -18.06 -7.37 -10.20
CA GLY A 126 -19.03 -8.10 -11.02
C GLY A 126 -19.28 -7.44 -12.38
N LYS A 127 -19.44 -6.10 -12.40
CA LYS A 127 -19.55 -5.34 -13.67
C LYS A 127 -18.30 -5.48 -14.53
N LEU A 128 -17.12 -5.42 -13.91
CA LEU A 128 -15.85 -5.55 -14.63
C LEU A 128 -15.68 -6.96 -15.22
N ALA A 129 -16.05 -7.99 -14.47
CA ALA A 129 -16.06 -9.37 -14.94
C ALA A 129 -17.06 -9.56 -16.10
N ALA A 130 -18.29 -9.06 -15.97
CA ALA A 130 -19.28 -9.13 -17.05
C ALA A 130 -18.78 -8.48 -18.34
N ASN A 131 -18.23 -7.27 -18.25
CA ASN A 131 -17.64 -6.57 -19.40
C ASN A 131 -16.46 -7.36 -20.00
N ALA A 132 -15.60 -7.95 -19.16
CA ALA A 132 -14.50 -8.78 -19.65
C ALA A 132 -14.98 -10.02 -20.39
N ALA A 133 -16.06 -10.67 -19.92
CA ALA A 133 -16.67 -11.80 -20.61
C ALA A 133 -17.26 -11.40 -21.98
N GLU A 134 -17.95 -10.26 -22.05
CA GLU A 134 -18.45 -9.73 -23.33
C GLU A 134 -17.32 -9.44 -24.33
N CYS A 135 -16.25 -8.77 -23.87
CA CYS A 135 -15.08 -8.51 -24.71
C CYS A 135 -14.39 -9.81 -25.16
N PHE A 136 -14.26 -10.80 -24.28
CA PHE A 136 -13.73 -12.12 -24.64
C PHE A 136 -14.51 -12.73 -25.81
N HIS A 137 -15.84 -12.78 -25.70
CA HIS A 137 -16.69 -13.34 -26.76
C HIS A 137 -16.58 -12.55 -28.07
N PHE A 138 -16.53 -11.22 -28.00
CA PHE A 138 -16.32 -10.37 -29.16
C PHE A 138 -15.00 -10.68 -29.87
N TYR A 139 -13.87 -10.65 -29.15
CA TYR A 139 -12.55 -10.87 -29.75
C TYR A 139 -12.37 -12.29 -30.27
N LYS A 140 -12.98 -13.28 -29.60
CA LYS A 140 -12.99 -14.66 -30.10
C LYS A 140 -13.78 -14.78 -31.40
N SER A 141 -14.89 -14.06 -31.55
CA SER A 141 -15.73 -14.09 -32.76
C SER A 141 -15.03 -13.52 -34.01
N VAL A 142 -14.10 -12.57 -33.82
CA VAL A 142 -13.33 -11.95 -34.91
C VAL A 142 -11.95 -12.61 -35.14
N GLY A 143 -11.66 -13.72 -34.44
CA GLY A 143 -10.41 -14.46 -34.58
C GLY A 143 -9.19 -13.79 -33.94
N ASN A 144 -9.38 -12.85 -33.01
CA ASN A 144 -8.29 -12.20 -32.29
C ASN A 144 -8.05 -12.93 -30.95
N ASP A 145 -7.26 -14.00 -31.01
CA ASP A 145 -6.97 -14.85 -29.86
C ASP A 145 -6.18 -14.13 -28.76
N TYR A 146 -5.31 -13.19 -29.11
CA TYR A 146 -4.49 -12.43 -28.16
C TYR A 146 -5.35 -11.54 -27.25
N GLU A 147 -6.25 -10.73 -27.83
CA GLU A 147 -7.15 -9.90 -27.02
C GLU A 147 -8.15 -10.77 -26.26
N ALA A 148 -8.65 -11.85 -26.86
CA ALA A 148 -9.51 -12.78 -26.14
C ALA A 148 -8.82 -13.33 -24.87
N GLU A 149 -7.59 -13.82 -24.96
CA GLU A 149 -6.84 -14.34 -23.81
C GLU A 149 -6.65 -13.28 -22.71
N LYS A 150 -6.35 -12.03 -23.09
CA LYS A 150 -6.25 -10.91 -22.15
C LYS A 150 -7.56 -10.66 -21.39
N TYR A 151 -8.70 -10.70 -22.08
CA TYR A 151 -10.00 -10.52 -21.43
C TYR A 151 -10.44 -11.74 -20.60
N ALA A 152 -10.02 -12.95 -20.98
CA ALA A 152 -10.18 -14.14 -20.15
C ALA A 152 -9.42 -14.01 -18.82
N MET A 153 -8.17 -13.54 -18.85
CA MET A 153 -7.41 -13.25 -17.63
C MET A 153 -8.10 -12.17 -16.78
N ALA A 154 -8.63 -11.11 -17.39
CA ALA A 154 -9.36 -10.08 -16.66
C ALA A 154 -10.64 -10.63 -15.99
N TYR A 155 -11.41 -11.48 -16.69
CA TYR A 155 -12.57 -12.15 -16.12
C TYR A 155 -12.19 -12.97 -14.88
N GLU A 156 -11.18 -13.82 -15.00
CA GLU A 156 -10.66 -14.65 -13.91
C GLU A 156 -10.16 -13.79 -12.74
N MET A 157 -9.54 -12.66 -13.02
CA MET A 157 -9.08 -11.74 -11.99
C MET A 157 -10.24 -11.13 -11.21
N TYR A 158 -11.35 -10.73 -11.84
CA TYR A 158 -12.41 -9.94 -11.20
C TYR A 158 -13.65 -10.73 -10.80
N GLN A 159 -13.84 -11.95 -11.30
CA GLN A 159 -14.99 -12.77 -10.92
C GLN A 159 -14.99 -13.09 -9.43
N ASN A 160 -16.17 -13.06 -8.81
CA ASN A 160 -16.41 -13.44 -7.40
C ASN A 160 -15.52 -12.74 -6.36
N ARG A 161 -14.96 -11.57 -6.69
CA ARG A 161 -14.22 -10.79 -5.69
C ARG A 161 -15.16 -10.04 -4.76
N GLN A 162 -14.78 -10.04 -3.49
CA GLN A 162 -15.43 -9.29 -2.42
C GLN A 162 -14.37 -8.82 -1.42
N ILE A 163 -14.69 -7.74 -0.70
CA ILE A 163 -13.90 -7.29 0.45
C ILE A 163 -14.71 -7.69 1.69
N PRO A 164 -14.38 -8.81 2.34
CA PRO A 164 -15.17 -9.33 3.46
C PRO A 164 -15.03 -8.47 4.72
N GLU A 165 -13.89 -7.81 4.87
CA GLU A 165 -13.56 -7.04 6.06
C GLU A 165 -13.05 -5.65 5.69
N TYR A 166 -13.54 -4.65 6.41
CA TYR A 166 -13.02 -3.30 6.38
C TYR A 166 -11.83 -3.14 7.33
N ARG A 167 -10.69 -2.70 6.79
CA ARG A 167 -9.48 -2.35 7.53
C ARG A 167 -8.91 -1.06 6.98
N ALA A 168 -8.35 -0.22 7.85
CA ALA A 168 -7.71 1.02 7.44
C ALA A 168 -6.43 0.72 6.64
N THR A 169 -6.53 0.69 5.31
CA THR A 169 -5.41 0.41 4.41
C THR A 169 -4.77 1.66 3.81
N ASN A 170 -5.30 2.86 4.08
CA ASN A 170 -4.77 4.11 3.53
C ASN A 170 -3.26 4.31 3.80
N TRP A 171 -2.78 3.74 4.90
CA TRP A 171 -1.40 3.80 5.35
C TRP A 171 -0.48 2.78 4.66
N ALA A 172 -1.04 1.73 4.05
CA ALA A 172 -0.25 0.69 3.38
C ALA A 172 0.61 1.27 2.26
N ASN A 173 0.11 2.26 1.52
CA ASN A 173 0.86 2.92 0.46
C ASN A 173 2.13 3.62 0.95
N LEU A 174 2.16 4.08 2.21
CA LEU A 174 3.36 4.68 2.79
C LEU A 174 4.46 3.63 3.05
N PHE A 175 4.07 2.41 3.44
CA PHE A 175 4.99 1.29 3.60
C PHE A 175 5.51 0.76 2.26
N PHE A 176 4.69 0.80 1.21
CA PHE A 176 5.07 0.34 -0.13
C PHE A 176 5.73 1.44 -0.99
N ASN A 177 5.97 2.64 -0.45
CA ASN A 177 6.77 3.62 -1.15
C ASN A 177 8.26 3.21 -1.12
N HIS A 178 8.83 2.97 -2.29
CA HIS A 178 10.16 2.37 -2.44
C HIS A 178 11.28 3.37 -2.73
N GLU A 179 11.03 4.69 -2.71
CA GLU A 179 12.06 5.68 -3.07
C GLU A 179 13.33 5.56 -2.19
N PHE A 180 13.17 5.49 -0.86
CA PHE A 180 14.31 5.33 0.03
C PHE A 180 14.92 3.93 0.00
N SER A 181 14.08 2.89 -0.04
CA SER A 181 14.56 1.51 -0.16
C SER A 181 15.41 1.33 -1.43
N SER A 182 15.03 1.98 -2.53
CA SER A 182 15.79 1.98 -3.79
C SER A 182 17.18 2.61 -3.62
N LEU A 183 17.27 3.75 -2.91
CA LEU A 183 18.55 4.38 -2.56
C LEU A 183 19.43 3.42 -1.74
N LEU A 184 18.86 2.76 -0.73
CA LEU A 184 19.59 1.79 0.09
C LEU A 184 20.06 0.59 -0.72
N CYS A 185 19.26 0.09 -1.65
CA CYS A 185 19.66 -0.95 -2.60
C CYS A 185 20.85 -0.50 -3.46
N VAL A 186 20.84 0.74 -3.96
CA VAL A 186 21.96 1.30 -4.74
C VAL A 186 23.24 1.38 -3.88
N ILE A 187 23.15 1.84 -2.63
CA ILE A 187 24.29 1.87 -1.70
C ILE A 187 24.83 0.44 -1.47
N MET A 188 23.93 -0.53 -1.28
CA MET A 188 24.30 -1.93 -1.09
C MET A 188 25.01 -2.51 -2.33
N LEU A 189 24.53 -2.20 -3.53
CA LEU A 189 25.17 -2.59 -4.79
C LEU A 189 26.57 -2.00 -4.92
N ILE A 190 26.74 -0.72 -4.62
CA ILE A 190 28.05 -0.05 -4.66
C ILE A 190 29.02 -0.73 -3.69
N LEU A 191 28.61 -1.02 -2.45
CA LEU A 191 29.46 -1.65 -1.44
C LEU A 191 29.83 -3.10 -1.79
N GLY A 192 28.89 -3.86 -2.35
CA GLY A 192 29.13 -5.23 -2.82
C GLY A 192 30.11 -5.27 -4.00
N LEU A 193 29.98 -4.33 -4.94
CA LEU A 193 30.85 -4.23 -6.10
C LEU A 193 32.22 -3.66 -5.74
N ALA A 194 32.31 -2.59 -4.95
CA ALA A 194 33.56 -1.95 -4.54
C ALA A 194 34.50 -2.94 -3.83
N ASN A 195 33.94 -3.79 -2.96
CA ASN A 195 34.70 -4.85 -2.28
C ASN A 195 35.29 -5.91 -3.23
N SER A 196 34.67 -6.11 -4.40
CA SER A 196 35.18 -7.01 -5.43
C SER A 196 36.35 -6.34 -6.16
N PHE A 197 36.15 -5.10 -6.62
CA PHE A 197 37.16 -4.33 -7.35
C PHE A 197 38.44 -4.05 -6.54
N THR A 198 38.32 -3.61 -5.29
CA THR A 198 39.50 -3.27 -4.48
C THR A 198 40.38 -4.50 -4.19
N LYS A 199 39.75 -5.63 -3.84
CA LYS A 199 40.49 -6.87 -3.55
C LYS A 199 41.11 -7.49 -4.80
N GLU A 200 40.46 -7.39 -5.95
CA GLU A 200 41.05 -7.85 -7.22
C GLU A 200 42.25 -7.01 -7.65
N ARG A 201 42.20 -5.70 -7.39
CA ARG A 201 43.31 -4.79 -7.66
C ARG A 201 44.51 -5.04 -6.73
N GLU A 202 44.26 -5.30 -5.44
CA GLU A 202 45.31 -5.63 -4.47
C GLU A 202 45.93 -7.02 -4.69
N SER A 203 45.15 -8.00 -5.12
CA SER A 203 45.62 -9.37 -5.37
C SER A 203 46.25 -9.58 -6.75
N GLY A 204 46.25 -8.57 -7.63
CA GLY A 204 46.75 -8.66 -9.00
C GLY A 204 45.87 -9.49 -9.96
N MET A 205 44.76 -10.07 -9.47
CA MET A 205 43.83 -10.88 -10.27
C MET A 205 43.05 -10.06 -11.31
N PHE A 206 42.98 -8.74 -11.16
CA PHE A 206 42.31 -7.85 -12.12
C PHE A 206 42.79 -8.03 -13.57
N GLN A 207 44.09 -8.27 -13.78
CA GLN A 207 44.65 -8.49 -15.12
C GLN A 207 44.14 -9.80 -15.77
N ILE A 208 43.88 -10.83 -14.96
CA ILE A 208 43.39 -12.14 -15.43
C ILE A 208 41.91 -12.03 -15.85
N ILE A 209 41.11 -11.25 -15.13
CA ILE A 209 39.69 -11.05 -15.44
C ILE A 209 39.53 -10.27 -16.75
N ILE A 210 40.33 -9.22 -16.97
CA ILE A 210 40.34 -8.48 -18.26
C ILE A 210 40.74 -9.41 -19.41
N LEU A 211 41.77 -10.24 -19.23
CA LEU A 211 42.22 -11.17 -20.26
C LEU A 211 41.14 -12.18 -20.66
N ILE A 212 40.38 -12.68 -19.68
CA ILE A 212 39.30 -13.67 -19.89
C ILE A 212 38.05 -13.03 -20.53
N LEU A 213 37.76 -11.75 -20.27
CA LEU A 213 36.64 -11.03 -20.90
C LEU A 213 36.94 -10.53 -22.32
N SER A 214 38.22 -10.54 -22.72
CA SER A 214 38.70 -10.09 -24.03
C SER A 214 38.79 -11.22 -25.07
N ILE A 215 38.47 -12.46 -24.67
CA ILE A 215 38.40 -13.68 -25.48
C ILE A 215 36.94 -14.11 -25.58
#